data_AF-A0A511QDM1-F1
#
_entry.id   AF-A0A511QDM1-F1
#
_cell.length_a   1.000
_cell.length_b   1.000
_cell.length_c   1.000
_cell.angle_alpha   90.00
_cell.angle_beta   90.00
_cell.angle_gamma   90.00
#
_symmetry.space_group_name_H-M   'P 1'
#
loop_
_entity.id
_entity.type
_entity.pdbx_description
1 polymer ?
#
loop_
_entity_poly.entity_id
_entity_poly.type
_entity_poly.pdbx_seq_one_letter_code
_entity_poly.pdbx_strand_id
1 'polypeptide(L)'
;MKKIILAISIGAAAAGVGYLYQNQDQKSAETNLLLSQVPADTLALSYLTKPIDHYEYANAFGYTGQQPMADLFIGEELTPGQKFIIDFVDAYTSASTSSESLKSFLGTGDLVNPVMYTLGLVPVYKLPLETPAAFWQTLDKQEALSDVKHEMIKLETVEYRRYTLIPATTDNEEINLAVAVVDNILTITLDIPSLGSENPLKTAFGLTAPKLSIADTDRLEKLQEKYGEDNNSFMFVDFRQIVEGLTSTDGNQMARQVMALDLATELEAARAPECHNELSQIAKNWPQMIAFTQYAVEKGTASMKGGMIFESNNQAILDALKSIRGVVSDSQTDKSMFSVSLGVDAGALASAVGEIWSDLTMPSYQCSFLSQAQQNINQHNPSLAVSMGSGMVQGLKGIGLEMFGVDIDTNGPDGPELGQVDGIISVAADDPNKLLQVAQGLAPNLQQVTIKPDNKPVNIGGIVEPYIGKHMDIYLRLNNGHLALYHGKNAEKVSEEIMKQPLTANGLMDFSLDTTRVLEVMESAAKITGEPIPEDIIMSLQSQLVTDFSFDVTSKGLQFDFSYQGSIKPPEKIAQQ
;
A
#
# COMPACT_ATOMS: atom_id res chain seq x y z
N MET A 1 -4.47 5.10 25.34
CA MET A 1 -3.87 4.51 24.10
C MET A 1 -4.76 4.57 22.87
N LYS A 2 -5.94 3.91 22.78
CA LYS A 2 -6.74 3.86 21.52
C LYS A 2 -7.04 5.23 20.91
N LYS A 3 -7.37 6.25 21.71
CA LYS A 3 -7.68 7.62 21.24
C LYS A 3 -6.44 8.44 20.84
N ILE A 4 -5.30 8.20 21.48
CA ILE A 4 -3.99 8.79 21.10
C ILE A 4 -3.51 8.15 19.81
N ILE A 5 -3.64 6.82 19.68
CA ILE A 5 -3.40 6.10 18.42
C ILE A 5 -4.38 6.59 17.36
N LEU A 6 -5.66 6.83 17.69
CA LEU A 6 -6.65 7.40 16.76
C LEU A 6 -6.29 8.83 16.35
N ALA A 7 -5.79 9.69 17.24
CA ALA A 7 -5.38 11.06 16.90
C ALA A 7 -4.04 11.12 16.14
N ILE A 8 -3.10 10.24 16.48
CA ILE A 8 -1.85 10.05 15.71
C ILE A 8 -2.16 9.41 14.37
N SER A 9 -3.14 8.50 14.27
CA SER A 9 -3.57 7.88 13.02
C SER A 9 -4.54 8.73 12.22
N ILE A 10 -5.30 9.66 12.81
CA ILE A 10 -6.01 10.73 12.11
C ILE A 10 -5.01 11.79 11.65
N GLY A 11 -3.99 12.10 12.45
CA GLY A 11 -2.85 12.92 12.03
C GLY A 11 -2.04 12.26 10.90
N ALA A 12 -1.84 10.95 10.96
CA ALA A 12 -1.12 10.16 9.95
C ALA A 12 -2.01 9.65 8.81
N ALA A 13 -3.34 9.70 8.92
CA ALA A 13 -4.28 9.48 7.82
C ALA A 13 -4.58 10.82 7.14
N ALA A 14 -4.81 11.91 7.85
CA ALA A 14 -4.86 13.25 7.24
C ALA A 14 -3.52 13.64 6.60
N ALA A 15 -2.39 13.14 7.12
CA ALA A 15 -1.08 13.27 6.49
C ALA A 15 -0.82 12.16 5.44
N GLY A 16 -1.20 10.91 5.70
CA GLY A 16 -0.97 9.75 4.81
C GLY A 16 -2.00 9.57 3.68
N VAL A 17 -3.00 10.43 3.62
CA VAL A 17 -3.94 10.53 2.49
C VAL A 17 -3.38 11.43 1.40
N GLY A 18 -2.39 12.29 1.68
CA GLY A 18 -1.52 12.87 0.67
C GLY A 18 -0.23 12.06 0.56
N TYR A 19 0.53 12.25 -0.52
CA TYR A 19 1.88 11.72 -0.74
C TYR A 19 1.98 10.34 -1.36
N LEU A 20 2.09 10.35 -2.68
CA LEU A 20 3.29 9.97 -3.43
C LEU A 20 3.33 10.93 -4.67
N TYR A 21 4.35 10.93 -5.55
CA TYR A 21 4.38 11.51 -6.96
C TYR A 21 4.91 12.97 -7.20
N GLN A 22 5.83 13.30 -8.18
CA GLN A 22 5.66 13.77 -9.63
C GLN A 22 6.87 13.68 -10.60
N ASN A 23 6.64 13.97 -11.90
CA ASN A 23 7.57 14.66 -12.85
C ASN A 23 7.16 16.15 -13.02
N GLN A 24 8.02 17.17 -13.18
CA GLN A 24 9.00 17.47 -14.24
C GLN A 24 10.24 18.22 -13.70
N ASP A 25 11.29 18.36 -14.54
CA ASP A 25 12.63 18.82 -14.19
C ASP A 25 12.73 20.23 -13.59
N GLN A 26 12.95 20.28 -12.27
CA GLN A 26 13.83 21.24 -11.59
C GLN A 26 14.04 20.78 -10.14
N LYS A 27 15.29 20.47 -9.75
CA LYS A 27 15.64 20.45 -8.31
C LYS A 27 15.46 21.87 -7.79
N SER A 28 14.45 22.13 -6.96
CA SER A 28 14.29 23.47 -6.38
C SER A 28 15.22 23.61 -5.16
N ALA A 29 15.75 24.81 -4.97
CA ALA A 29 16.53 25.13 -3.76
C ALA A 29 15.70 24.99 -2.47
N GLU A 30 14.36 25.07 -2.59
CA GLU A 30 13.41 25.01 -1.48
C GLU A 30 13.28 23.62 -0.85
N THR A 31 13.34 22.53 -1.63
CA THR A 31 13.31 21.16 -1.09
C THR A 31 14.49 20.91 -0.16
N ASN A 32 15.70 21.34 -0.55
CA ASN A 32 16.89 21.23 0.28
C ASN A 32 16.77 22.04 1.57
N LEU A 33 16.10 23.21 1.52
CA LEU A 33 15.85 24.02 2.71
C LEU A 33 14.86 23.33 3.67
N LEU A 34 13.79 22.71 3.17
CA LEU A 34 12.86 21.96 4.04
C LEU A 34 13.53 20.72 4.65
N LEU A 35 14.29 19.96 3.86
CA LEU A 35 15.03 18.79 4.33
C LEU A 35 16.10 19.16 5.37
N SER A 36 16.67 20.37 5.29
CA SER A 36 17.60 20.87 6.32
C SER A 36 16.98 20.96 7.72
N GLN A 37 15.65 21.07 7.82
CA GLN A 37 14.91 21.13 9.09
C GLN A 37 14.54 19.75 9.65
N VAL A 38 14.76 18.68 8.89
CA VAL A 38 14.43 17.31 9.30
C VAL A 38 15.61 16.72 10.10
N PRO A 39 15.41 16.29 11.36
CA PRO A 39 16.47 15.63 12.12
C PRO A 39 16.88 14.28 11.51
N ALA A 40 18.16 13.94 11.62
CA ALA A 40 18.68 12.65 11.15
C ALA A 40 18.12 11.43 11.90
N ASP A 41 17.60 11.62 13.13
CA ASP A 41 16.95 10.61 13.96
C ASP A 41 15.42 10.56 13.79
N THR A 42 14.88 11.18 12.73
CA THR A 42 13.45 11.10 12.42
C THR A 42 12.99 9.65 12.27
N LEU A 43 11.81 9.31 12.82
CA LEU A 43 11.28 7.95 12.76
C LEU A 43 10.72 7.64 11.38
N ALA A 44 10.15 8.64 10.72
CA ALA A 44 9.64 8.53 9.37
C ALA A 44 9.85 9.84 8.61
N LEU A 45 10.08 9.72 7.30
CA LEU A 45 10.18 10.84 6.37
C LEU A 45 9.52 10.44 5.06
N SER A 46 8.73 11.35 4.50
CA SER A 46 8.27 11.34 3.11
C SER A 46 8.71 12.63 2.44
N TYR A 47 9.37 12.51 1.29
CA TYR A 47 9.89 13.64 0.54
C TYR A 47 9.91 13.36 -0.96
N LEU A 48 10.01 14.44 -1.71
CA LEU A 48 10.03 14.45 -3.15
C LEU A 48 11.41 14.91 -3.61
N THR A 49 11.94 14.29 -4.66
CA THR A 49 13.20 14.74 -5.27
C THR A 49 12.97 15.81 -6.32
N LYS A 50 11.71 15.96 -6.80
CA LYS A 50 11.24 16.97 -7.76
C LYS A 50 9.83 17.46 -7.36
N PRO A 51 9.51 18.76 -7.53
CA PRO A 51 8.18 19.32 -7.31
C PRO A 51 7.11 18.81 -8.27
N ILE A 52 5.86 19.06 -7.92
CA ILE A 52 4.74 18.23 -8.30
C ILE A 52 3.52 19.06 -8.75
N ASP A 53 3.03 18.98 -10.01
CA ASP A 53 1.70 19.53 -10.39
C ASP A 53 0.52 18.94 -9.60
N HIS A 54 0.09 19.64 -8.56
CA HIS A 54 -0.88 19.14 -7.60
C HIS A 54 -2.23 18.74 -8.24
N TYR A 55 -2.64 19.43 -9.31
CA TYR A 55 -3.92 19.19 -9.96
C TYR A 55 -3.90 17.99 -10.90
N GLU A 56 -2.86 17.86 -11.75
CA GLU A 56 -2.71 16.69 -12.61
C GLU A 56 -2.64 15.40 -11.78
N TYR A 57 -1.97 15.47 -10.63
CA TYR A 57 -1.93 14.36 -9.68
C TYR A 57 -3.32 14.03 -9.12
N ALA A 58 -4.04 15.03 -8.60
CA ALA A 58 -5.38 14.84 -8.07
C ALA A 58 -6.31 14.24 -9.14
N ASN A 59 -6.38 14.80 -10.34
CA ASN A 59 -7.26 14.22 -11.36
C ASN A 59 -6.93 12.77 -11.74
N ALA A 60 -5.64 12.44 -11.88
CA ALA A 60 -5.25 11.15 -12.42
C ALA A 60 -5.38 9.99 -11.42
N PHE A 61 -5.21 10.29 -10.13
CA PHE A 61 -5.09 9.28 -9.08
C PHE A 61 -5.87 9.63 -7.81
N GLY A 62 -6.40 10.84 -7.71
CA GLY A 62 -6.77 11.49 -6.47
C GLY A 62 -8.18 12.10 -6.46
N TYR A 63 -9.06 11.37 -5.80
CA TYR A 63 -10.14 11.98 -5.00
C TYR A 63 -11.35 12.57 -5.74
N THR A 64 -11.32 12.78 -7.06
CA THR A 64 -12.54 13.15 -7.80
C THR A 64 -13.53 11.98 -7.76
N GLY A 65 -14.47 12.03 -6.82
CA GLY A 65 -15.45 10.97 -6.60
C GLY A 65 -15.03 9.89 -5.60
N GLN A 66 -14.05 10.12 -4.72
CA GLN A 66 -13.90 9.24 -3.54
C GLN A 66 -14.97 9.56 -2.50
N GLN A 67 -15.37 8.53 -1.75
CA GLN A 67 -16.31 8.71 -0.63
C GLN A 67 -15.70 9.70 0.38
N PRO A 68 -16.52 10.60 0.95
CA PRO A 68 -16.10 11.47 2.04
C PRO A 68 -15.36 10.68 3.13
N MET A 69 -14.24 11.21 3.60
CA MET A 69 -13.49 10.68 4.74
C MET A 69 -14.40 10.53 5.95
N ALA A 70 -15.40 11.41 6.12
CA ALA A 70 -16.42 11.31 7.15
C ALA A 70 -17.14 9.97 7.18
N ASP A 71 -17.33 9.32 6.04
CA ASP A 71 -18.04 8.04 5.95
C ASP A 71 -17.24 6.88 6.59
N LEU A 72 -15.91 6.99 6.62
CA LEU A 72 -15.03 6.04 7.32
C LEU A 72 -15.18 6.08 8.84
N PHE A 73 -15.81 7.13 9.38
CA PHE A 73 -15.99 7.34 10.82
C PHE A 73 -17.47 7.29 11.24
N ILE A 74 -18.37 6.78 10.39
CA ILE A 74 -19.77 6.56 10.76
C ILE A 74 -19.83 5.60 11.95
N GLY A 75 -20.47 6.04 13.03
CA GLY A 75 -20.62 5.27 14.27
C GLY A 75 -19.52 5.51 15.32
N GLU A 76 -18.50 6.31 15.00
CA GLU A 76 -17.48 6.73 15.96
C GLU A 76 -17.89 8.03 16.68
N GLU A 77 -17.63 8.09 17.98
CA GLU A 77 -17.80 9.33 18.76
C GLU A 77 -16.58 10.23 18.58
N LEU A 78 -16.68 11.15 17.61
CA LEU A 78 -15.65 12.14 17.31
C LEU A 78 -15.80 13.39 18.18
N THR A 79 -14.68 13.96 18.63
CA THR A 79 -14.68 15.31 19.19
C THR A 79 -14.95 16.35 18.09
N PRO A 80 -15.39 17.57 18.44
CA PRO A 80 -15.53 18.66 17.47
C PRO A 80 -14.25 18.91 16.66
N GLY A 81 -13.08 18.87 17.30
CA GLY A 81 -11.80 19.05 16.62
C GLY A 81 -11.43 17.91 15.67
N GLN A 82 -11.74 16.66 16.01
CA GLN A 82 -11.56 15.52 15.10
C GLN A 82 -12.47 15.64 13.88
N LYS A 83 -13.74 16.00 14.10
CA LYS A 83 -14.69 16.26 13.01
C LYS A 83 -14.21 17.41 12.10
N PHE A 84 -13.67 18.48 12.68
CA PHE A 84 -13.11 19.59 11.91
C PHE A 84 -11.98 19.16 10.95
N ILE A 85 -11.06 18.29 11.38
CA ILE A 85 -10.02 17.75 10.48
C ILE A 85 -10.64 16.93 9.34
N ILE A 86 -11.59 16.05 9.66
CA ILE A 86 -12.26 15.21 8.67
C ILE A 86 -12.99 16.08 7.64
N ASP A 87 -13.79 17.05 8.10
CA ASP A 87 -14.52 17.97 7.23
C ASP A 87 -13.55 18.82 6.36
N PHE A 88 -12.36 19.18 6.89
CA PHE A 88 -11.33 19.87 6.11
C PHE A 88 -10.77 18.99 4.98
N VAL A 89 -10.52 17.69 5.23
CA VAL A 89 -10.06 16.74 4.21
C VAL A 89 -11.12 16.57 3.12
N ASP A 90 -12.40 16.47 3.49
CA ASP A 90 -13.52 16.37 2.53
C ASP A 90 -13.65 17.62 1.65
N ALA A 91 -13.46 18.79 2.27
CA ALA A 91 -13.46 20.05 1.55
C ALA A 91 -12.26 20.19 0.60
N TYR A 92 -11.08 19.69 1.01
CA TYR A 92 -9.90 19.59 0.16
C TYR A 92 -10.15 18.68 -1.05
N THR A 93 -10.68 17.48 -0.82
CA THR A 93 -11.07 16.54 -1.87
C THR A 93 -12.02 17.19 -2.87
N SER A 94 -13.03 17.89 -2.39
CA SER A 94 -13.97 18.64 -3.24
C SER A 94 -13.29 19.74 -4.05
N ALA A 95 -12.33 20.45 -3.44
CA ALA A 95 -11.56 21.51 -4.11
C ALA A 95 -10.53 20.97 -5.11
N SER A 96 -10.16 19.69 -5.04
CA SER A 96 -9.18 19.07 -5.95
C SER A 96 -9.72 18.82 -7.37
N THR A 97 -11.00 19.09 -7.61
CA THR A 97 -11.70 18.90 -8.90
C THR A 97 -11.26 19.86 -10.03
N SER A 98 -10.65 21.01 -9.69
CA SER A 98 -10.02 21.93 -10.65
C SER A 98 -8.76 22.55 -10.07
N SER A 99 -7.78 22.91 -10.92
CA SER A 99 -6.55 23.60 -10.47
C SER A 99 -6.91 24.92 -9.78
N GLU A 100 -7.85 25.68 -10.34
CA GLU A 100 -8.28 26.96 -9.78
C GLU A 100 -8.93 26.82 -8.40
N SER A 101 -9.79 25.81 -8.21
CA SER A 101 -10.40 25.56 -6.90
C SER A 101 -9.37 25.09 -5.87
N LEU A 102 -8.42 24.25 -6.27
CA LEU A 102 -7.40 23.72 -5.38
C LEU A 102 -6.42 24.83 -4.93
N LYS A 103 -5.95 25.66 -5.86
CA LYS A 103 -5.16 26.85 -5.57
C LYS A 103 -5.90 27.83 -4.66
N SER A 104 -7.19 28.05 -4.90
CA SER A 104 -8.02 28.92 -4.06
C SER A 104 -8.20 28.34 -2.65
N PHE A 105 -8.20 27.01 -2.52
CA PHE A 105 -8.38 26.32 -1.25
C PHE A 105 -7.11 26.32 -0.40
N LEU A 106 -5.97 25.91 -0.97
CA LEU A 106 -4.72 25.78 -0.21
C LEU A 106 -3.79 26.99 -0.33
N GLY A 107 -3.94 27.84 -1.34
CA GLY A 107 -2.97 28.88 -1.65
C GLY A 107 -1.63 28.36 -2.16
N THR A 108 -1.60 27.13 -2.69
CA THR A 108 -0.42 26.54 -3.34
C THR A 108 -0.23 27.08 -4.75
N GLY A 109 0.98 26.95 -5.29
CA GLY A 109 1.21 27.06 -6.73
C GLY A 109 0.78 25.78 -7.47
N ASP A 110 1.00 25.72 -8.78
CA ASP A 110 0.80 24.49 -9.56
C ASP A 110 1.71 23.38 -9.05
N LEU A 111 2.99 23.70 -8.90
CA LEU A 111 4.01 22.80 -8.40
C LEU A 111 4.09 22.90 -6.87
N VAL A 112 3.87 21.78 -6.19
CA VAL A 112 4.05 21.64 -4.75
C VAL A 112 5.22 20.71 -4.45
N ASN A 113 5.92 20.93 -3.34
CA ASN A 113 6.97 20.02 -2.87
C ASN A 113 6.85 19.86 -1.35
N PRO A 114 5.81 19.16 -0.89
CA PRO A 114 5.59 19.00 0.53
C PRO A 114 6.59 18.01 1.14
N VAL A 115 6.84 18.13 2.44
CA VAL A 115 7.71 17.22 3.22
C VAL A 115 6.98 16.83 4.50
N MET A 116 6.90 15.53 4.78
CA MET A 116 6.31 15.01 6.00
C MET A 116 7.37 14.24 6.77
N TYR A 117 7.49 14.48 8.06
CA TYR A 117 8.44 13.77 8.90
C TYR A 117 7.96 13.71 10.34
N THR A 118 8.70 13.03 11.22
CA THR A 118 8.41 13.06 12.65
C THR A 118 9.53 13.69 13.47
N LEU A 119 9.12 14.36 14.55
CA LEU A 119 9.98 14.85 15.63
C LEU A 119 9.69 14.00 16.87
N GLY A 120 10.39 12.86 16.97
CA GLY A 120 9.97 11.77 17.84
C GLY A 120 8.61 11.21 17.37
N LEU A 121 7.62 11.22 18.26
CA LEU A 121 6.24 10.77 18.01
C LEU A 121 5.35 11.81 17.32
N VAL A 122 5.79 13.08 17.25
CA VAL A 122 4.97 14.17 16.75
C VAL A 122 5.17 14.32 15.23
N PRO A 123 4.11 14.17 14.40
CA PRO A 123 4.21 14.36 12.97
C PRO A 123 4.31 15.85 12.62
N VAL A 124 5.07 16.17 11.57
CA VAL A 124 5.20 17.50 11.01
C VAL A 124 4.99 17.40 9.51
N TYR A 125 4.04 18.18 8.99
CA TYR A 125 3.78 18.39 7.57
C TYR A 125 4.18 19.80 7.18
N LYS A 126 5.00 19.94 6.14
CA LYS A 126 5.42 21.22 5.58
C LYS A 126 5.02 21.33 4.12
N LEU A 127 4.41 22.45 3.75
CA LEU A 127 3.97 22.75 2.39
C LEU A 127 4.30 24.21 2.04
N PRO A 128 5.12 24.47 1.00
CA PRO A 128 5.27 25.80 0.45
C PRO A 128 3.96 26.34 -0.10
N LEU A 129 3.63 27.59 0.21
CA LEU A 129 2.45 28.31 -0.26
C LEU A 129 2.87 29.48 -1.16
N GLU A 130 2.11 29.73 -2.22
CA GLU A 130 2.25 30.93 -3.05
C GLU A 130 1.40 32.07 -2.47
N THR A 131 0.18 31.75 -2.00
CA THR A 131 -0.78 32.70 -1.44
C THR A 131 -1.24 32.26 -0.04
N PRO A 132 -0.46 32.51 1.02
CA PRO A 132 -0.85 32.18 2.39
C PRO A 132 -2.23 32.70 2.82
N ALA A 133 -2.64 33.85 2.28
CA ALA A 133 -3.95 34.42 2.59
C ALA A 133 -5.12 33.52 2.13
N ALA A 134 -4.96 32.76 1.03
CA ALA A 134 -5.99 31.84 0.55
C ALA A 134 -6.17 30.67 1.53
N PHE A 135 -5.07 30.09 2.01
CA PHE A 135 -5.09 29.06 3.05
C PHE A 135 -5.82 29.53 4.32
N TRP A 136 -5.48 30.73 4.81
CA TRP A 136 -6.13 31.27 6.02
C TRP A 136 -7.62 31.54 5.81
N GLN A 137 -8.03 32.05 4.64
CA GLN A 137 -9.44 32.22 4.30
C GLN A 137 -10.19 30.87 4.29
N THR A 138 -9.55 29.82 3.79
CA THR A 138 -10.12 28.47 3.83
C THR A 138 -10.28 27.98 5.26
N LEU A 139 -9.27 28.13 6.12
CA LEU A 139 -9.41 27.79 7.54
C LEU A 139 -10.51 28.59 8.23
N ASP A 140 -10.58 29.91 8.01
CA ASP A 140 -11.65 30.76 8.55
C ASP A 140 -13.03 30.29 8.09
N LYS A 141 -13.16 29.86 6.83
CA LYS A 141 -14.39 29.30 6.28
C LYS A 141 -14.75 27.97 6.93
N GLN A 142 -13.79 27.05 7.07
CA GLN A 142 -14.05 25.75 7.72
C GLN A 142 -14.37 25.92 9.20
N GLU A 143 -13.71 26.85 9.88
CA GLU A 143 -14.03 27.23 11.25
C GLU A 143 -15.47 27.72 11.37
N ALA A 144 -15.93 28.57 10.46
CA ALA A 144 -17.32 29.06 10.47
C ALA A 144 -18.36 27.98 10.11
N LEU A 145 -17.97 26.94 9.39
CA LEU A 145 -18.81 25.77 9.09
C LEU A 145 -18.84 24.76 10.23
N SER A 146 -17.79 24.76 11.05
CA SER A 146 -17.69 23.96 12.27
C SER A 146 -18.10 24.77 13.50
N ASP A 147 -18.34 24.12 14.63
CA ASP A 147 -18.43 24.82 15.93
C ASP A 147 -17.06 24.94 16.63
N VAL A 148 -15.96 24.73 15.89
CA VAL A 148 -14.58 24.80 16.39
C VAL A 148 -14.00 26.20 16.17
N LYS A 149 -13.29 26.72 17.16
CA LYS A 149 -12.53 27.97 17.06
C LYS A 149 -11.08 27.72 17.39
N HIS A 150 -10.19 28.39 16.66
CA HIS A 150 -8.79 28.39 17.01
C HIS A 150 -8.50 29.30 18.21
N GLU A 151 -7.44 28.96 18.94
CA GLU A 151 -6.73 29.87 19.82
C GLU A 151 -5.49 30.39 19.09
N MET A 152 -5.29 31.71 19.08
CA MET A 152 -4.04 32.30 18.60
C MET A 152 -3.00 32.22 19.71
N ILE A 153 -1.93 31.45 19.46
CA ILE A 153 -0.83 31.27 20.40
C ILE A 153 0.44 31.91 19.82
N LYS A 154 1.21 32.57 20.68
CA LYS A 154 2.52 33.13 20.33
C LYS A 154 3.64 32.29 20.93
N LEU A 155 4.50 31.75 20.07
CA LEU A 155 5.73 31.05 20.42
C LEU A 155 6.91 31.87 19.89
N GLU A 156 7.54 32.65 20.76
CA GLU A 156 8.61 33.58 20.41
C GLU A 156 8.20 34.54 19.27
N THR A 157 8.80 34.41 18.08
CA THR A 157 8.48 35.24 16.91
C THR A 157 7.40 34.64 16.01
N VAL A 158 6.95 33.41 16.27
CA VAL A 158 5.92 32.73 15.47
C VAL A 158 4.58 32.81 16.18
N GLU A 159 3.54 33.20 15.44
CA GLU A 159 2.15 33.08 15.86
C GLU A 159 1.51 31.90 15.11
N TYR A 160 0.78 31.05 15.83
CA TYR A 160 0.14 29.87 15.26
C TYR A 160 -1.30 29.73 15.76
N ARG A 161 -2.14 29.12 14.93
CA ARG A 161 -3.50 28.71 15.29
C ARG A 161 -3.47 27.34 15.95
N ARG A 162 -4.10 27.24 17.11
CA ARG A 162 -4.23 26.00 17.87
C ARG A 162 -5.69 25.55 17.88
N TYR A 163 -5.95 24.31 17.50
CA TYR A 163 -7.29 23.70 17.54
C TYR A 163 -7.26 22.47 18.45
N THR A 164 -8.11 22.43 19.47
CA THR A 164 -8.18 21.27 20.37
C THR A 164 -8.80 20.08 19.65
N LEU A 165 -8.01 19.02 19.46
CA LEU A 165 -8.45 17.76 18.86
C LEU A 165 -8.95 16.80 19.93
N ILE A 166 -8.19 16.62 21.00
CA ILE A 166 -8.59 15.83 22.16
C ILE A 166 -8.46 16.73 23.39
N PRO A 167 -9.55 17.02 24.11
CA PRO A 167 -9.48 17.78 25.35
C PRO A 167 -8.87 16.92 26.45
N ALA A 168 -8.17 17.56 27.40
CA ALA A 168 -7.69 16.89 28.60
C ALA A 168 -8.85 16.25 29.38
N THR A 169 -8.74 14.96 29.70
CA THR A 169 -9.63 14.28 30.65
C THR A 169 -8.80 13.51 31.67
N THR A 170 -9.45 12.88 32.65
CA THR A 170 -8.77 12.00 33.62
C THR A 170 -7.98 10.87 32.95
N ASP A 171 -8.39 10.47 31.73
CA ASP A 171 -7.84 9.32 31.00
C ASP A 171 -7.13 9.70 29.69
N ASN A 172 -7.08 10.99 29.32
CA ASN A 172 -6.49 11.44 28.05
C ASN A 172 -5.71 12.73 28.20
N GLU A 173 -4.56 12.76 27.53
CA GLU A 173 -3.77 13.95 27.32
C GLU A 173 -4.46 14.93 26.38
N GLU A 174 -4.23 16.22 26.61
CA GLU A 174 -4.63 17.26 25.66
C GLU A 174 -3.78 17.14 24.39
N ILE A 175 -4.44 17.02 23.23
CA ILE A 175 -3.79 17.01 21.93
C ILE A 175 -4.44 18.09 21.08
N ASN A 176 -3.62 19.00 20.59
CA ASN A 176 -4.06 20.09 19.73
C ASN A 176 -3.38 20.01 18.36
N LEU A 177 -4.10 20.43 17.32
CA LEU A 177 -3.53 20.74 16.02
C LEU A 177 -2.89 22.13 16.09
N ALA A 178 -1.64 22.26 15.67
CA ALA A 178 -0.94 23.52 15.57
C ALA A 178 -0.64 23.84 14.10
N VAL A 179 -1.11 24.99 13.64
CA VAL A 179 -1.01 25.44 12.26
C VAL A 179 -0.35 26.81 12.20
N ALA A 180 0.78 26.91 11.51
CA ALA A 180 1.50 28.17 11.31
C ALA A 180 1.92 28.33 9.85
N VAL A 181 2.09 29.58 9.41
CA VAL A 181 2.77 29.89 8.16
C VAL A 181 3.95 30.81 8.48
N VAL A 182 5.17 30.33 8.20
CA VAL A 182 6.42 31.07 8.43
C VAL A 182 7.18 31.10 7.11
N ASP A 183 7.54 32.29 6.63
CA ASP A 183 8.23 32.48 5.34
C ASP A 183 7.56 31.72 4.18
N ASN A 184 6.23 31.86 4.07
CA ASN A 184 5.36 31.17 3.11
C ASN A 184 5.36 29.63 3.20
N ILE A 185 5.91 29.04 4.26
CA ILE A 185 5.84 27.60 4.51
C ILE A 185 4.74 27.33 5.53
N LEU A 186 3.67 26.68 5.09
CA LEU A 186 2.69 26.08 5.97
C LEU A 186 3.36 24.95 6.76
N THR A 187 3.22 24.98 8.07
CA THR A 187 3.59 23.90 8.98
C THR A 187 2.36 23.46 9.75
N ILE A 188 2.00 22.18 9.63
CA ILE A 188 0.96 21.51 10.41
C ILE A 188 1.65 20.47 11.30
N THR A 189 1.39 20.53 12.60
CA THR A 189 1.97 19.61 13.61
C THR A 189 1.00 19.44 14.77
N LEU A 190 1.35 18.60 15.74
CA LEU A 190 0.63 18.51 17.01
C LEU A 190 1.31 19.34 18.10
N ASP A 191 0.49 20.01 18.92
CA ASP A 191 0.87 20.61 20.20
C ASP A 191 0.30 19.72 21.32
N ILE A 192 1.19 19.08 22.07
CA ILE A 192 0.87 18.18 23.18
C ILE A 192 1.45 18.80 24.47
N PRO A 193 0.66 19.58 25.23
CA PRO A 193 1.16 20.35 26.36
C PRO A 193 1.91 19.52 27.43
N SER A 194 1.49 18.27 27.66
CA SER A 194 2.13 17.37 28.62
C SER A 194 3.56 16.95 28.25
N LEU A 195 3.98 17.13 27.00
CA LEU A 195 5.38 16.96 26.62
C LEU A 195 6.31 18.02 27.22
N GLY A 196 5.79 19.15 27.71
CA GLY A 196 6.58 20.20 28.34
C GLY A 196 7.75 20.65 27.44
N SER A 197 8.99 20.51 27.93
CA SER A 197 10.19 20.86 27.17
C SER A 197 10.49 19.94 25.97
N GLU A 198 9.91 18.74 25.93
CA GLU A 198 10.05 17.80 24.81
C GLU A 198 9.01 18.02 23.71
N ASN A 199 8.11 19.02 23.88
CA ASN A 199 7.17 19.44 22.86
C ASN A 199 7.93 20.09 21.70
N PRO A 200 7.89 19.54 20.48
CA PRO A 200 8.82 19.91 19.41
C PRO A 200 8.44 21.16 18.61
N LEU A 201 7.44 21.96 19.04
CA LEU A 201 6.91 23.09 18.26
C LEU A 201 7.98 24.05 17.74
N LYS A 202 9.02 24.36 18.54
CA LYS A 202 10.11 25.26 18.10
C LYS A 202 10.85 24.68 16.89
N THR A 203 11.18 23.40 16.94
CA THR A 203 11.84 22.70 15.84
C THR A 203 10.89 22.54 14.65
N ALA A 204 9.62 22.21 14.89
CA ALA A 204 8.60 22.09 13.84
C ALA A 204 8.43 23.41 13.06
N PHE A 205 8.34 24.55 13.76
CA PHE A 205 8.21 25.87 13.13
C PHE A 205 9.53 26.48 12.65
N GLY A 206 10.66 25.75 12.72
CA GLY A 206 11.96 26.23 12.23
C GLY A 206 12.61 27.30 13.10
N LEU A 207 12.13 27.53 14.33
CA LEU A 207 12.75 28.43 15.30
C LEU A 207 14.08 27.87 15.84
N THR A 208 14.20 26.53 15.87
CA THR A 208 15.40 25.81 16.30
C THR A 208 15.80 24.81 15.23
N ALA A 209 17.04 24.87 14.75
CA ALA A 209 17.59 23.87 13.84
C ALA A 209 17.83 22.52 14.55
N PRO A 210 17.67 21.38 13.85
CA PRO A 210 18.05 20.09 14.41
C PRO A 210 19.56 20.05 14.72
N LYS A 211 19.95 19.24 15.72
CA LYS A 211 21.38 19.06 16.05
C LYS A 211 22.19 18.47 14.89
N LEU A 212 21.56 17.57 14.14
CA LEU A 212 22.08 16.98 12.91
C LEU A 212 20.90 16.86 11.95
N SER A 213 20.99 17.52 10.80
CA SER A 213 19.98 17.40 9.76
C SER A 213 20.18 16.12 8.96
N ILE A 214 19.09 15.55 8.45
CA ILE A 214 19.20 14.46 7.46
C ILE A 214 19.84 14.94 6.15
N ALA A 215 19.69 16.21 5.80
CA ALA A 215 20.30 16.81 4.61
C ALA A 215 21.84 16.90 4.71
N ASP A 216 22.38 16.86 5.94
CA ASP A 216 23.83 16.83 6.20
C ASP A 216 24.39 15.39 6.20
N THR A 217 23.56 14.39 5.91
CA THR A 217 23.95 12.97 5.83
C THR A 217 23.87 12.45 4.39
N ASP A 218 24.48 11.30 4.13
CA ASP A 218 24.38 10.61 2.83
C ASP A 218 23.14 9.69 2.72
N ARG A 219 22.21 9.74 3.69
CA ARG A 219 21.08 8.80 3.76
C ARG A 219 20.15 8.91 2.56
N LEU A 220 19.78 10.13 2.16
CA LEU A 220 18.82 10.35 1.07
C LEU A 220 19.42 9.98 -0.30
N GLU A 221 20.70 10.30 -0.50
CA GLU A 221 21.46 9.92 -1.70
C GLU A 221 21.56 8.40 -1.82
N LYS A 222 21.95 7.70 -0.75
CA LYS A 222 22.01 6.23 -0.73
C LYS A 222 20.66 5.56 -0.98
N LEU A 223 19.55 6.16 -0.52
CA LEU A 223 18.21 5.63 -0.80
C LEU A 223 17.87 5.77 -2.30
N GLN A 224 18.18 6.91 -2.91
CA GLN A 224 17.99 7.14 -4.34
C GLN A 224 18.85 6.19 -5.18
N GLU A 225 20.14 6.07 -4.87
CA GLU A 225 21.05 5.12 -5.54
C GLU A 225 20.56 3.67 -5.41
N LYS A 226 20.08 3.28 -4.23
CA LYS A 226 19.68 1.90 -3.95
C LYS A 226 18.36 1.51 -4.62
N TYR A 227 17.41 2.43 -4.73
CA TYR A 227 16.05 2.12 -5.17
C TYR A 227 15.66 2.70 -6.53
N GLY A 228 16.48 3.58 -7.11
CA GLY A 228 16.36 4.09 -8.46
C GLY A 228 16.37 5.62 -8.48
N GLU A 229 17.34 6.19 -9.19
CA GLU A 229 17.51 7.65 -9.34
C GLU A 229 16.37 8.30 -10.13
N ASP A 230 15.66 7.51 -10.94
CA ASP A 230 14.50 7.97 -11.71
C ASP A 230 13.22 8.09 -10.84
N ASN A 231 13.24 7.54 -9.61
CA ASN A 231 12.14 7.73 -8.67
C ASN A 231 12.13 9.17 -8.17
N ASN A 232 10.93 9.74 -8.07
CA ASN A 232 10.71 11.12 -7.70
C ASN A 232 10.05 11.31 -6.33
N SER A 233 9.63 10.21 -5.70
CA SER A 233 9.04 10.19 -4.37
C SER A 233 9.66 9.09 -3.53
N PHE A 234 9.98 9.40 -2.27
CA PHE A 234 10.53 8.45 -1.31
C PHE A 234 9.90 8.63 0.06
N MET A 235 9.61 7.51 0.71
CA MET A 235 9.21 7.45 2.11
C MET A 235 10.05 6.39 2.83
N PHE A 236 10.37 6.64 4.09
CA PHE A 236 10.87 5.58 4.97
C PHE A 236 10.23 5.62 6.35
N VAL A 237 10.19 4.46 7.00
CA VAL A 237 9.94 4.30 8.44
C VAL A 237 11.12 3.52 9.03
N ASP A 238 11.83 4.11 9.98
CA ASP A 238 13.06 3.57 10.58
C ASP A 238 12.75 2.80 11.87
N PHE A 239 12.69 1.47 11.77
CA PHE A 239 12.39 0.61 12.91
C PHE A 239 13.50 0.64 13.96
N ARG A 240 14.73 1.01 13.59
CA ARG A 240 15.82 1.16 14.56
C ARG A 240 15.57 2.35 15.45
N GLN A 241 15.13 3.48 14.88
CA GLN A 241 14.78 4.66 15.67
C GLN A 241 13.54 4.43 16.54
N ILE A 242 12.55 3.68 16.04
CA ILE A 242 11.37 3.32 16.84
C ILE A 242 11.77 2.42 18.02
N VAL A 243 12.58 1.38 17.79
CA VAL A 243 13.07 0.51 18.85
C VAL A 243 13.91 1.29 19.86
N GLU A 244 14.82 2.16 19.42
CA GLU A 244 15.58 3.05 20.31
C GLU A 244 14.65 3.91 21.17
N GLY A 245 13.58 4.46 20.56
CA GLY A 245 12.59 5.28 21.24
C GLY A 245 11.79 4.54 22.30
N LEU A 246 11.45 3.26 22.06
CA LEU A 246 10.68 2.44 23.00
C LEU A 246 11.53 1.86 24.13
N THR A 247 12.78 1.49 23.83
CA THR A 247 13.61 0.66 24.71
C THR A 247 14.70 1.44 25.45
N SER A 248 14.90 2.71 25.14
CA SER A 248 15.79 3.62 25.87
C SER A 248 15.02 4.68 26.66
N THR A 249 15.74 5.41 27.52
CA THR A 249 15.22 6.56 28.27
C THR A 249 15.42 7.89 27.55
N ASP A 250 16.49 8.02 26.76
CA ASP A 250 16.95 9.27 26.19
C ASP A 250 17.69 9.12 24.84
N GLY A 251 17.71 7.91 24.26
CA GLY A 251 18.48 7.58 23.06
C GLY A 251 18.11 8.38 21.81
N ASN A 252 16.85 8.80 21.71
CA ASN A 252 16.38 9.75 20.70
C ASN A 252 15.24 10.63 21.23
N GLN A 253 14.69 11.50 20.38
CA GLN A 253 13.59 12.38 20.77
C GLN A 253 12.32 11.63 21.21
N MET A 254 12.01 10.51 20.55
CA MET A 254 10.87 9.68 20.94
C MET A 254 11.03 9.14 22.37
N ALA A 255 12.22 8.65 22.74
CA ALA A 255 12.47 8.14 24.09
C ALA A 255 12.17 9.18 25.18
N ARG A 256 12.62 10.43 24.97
CA ARG A 256 12.36 11.53 25.91
C ARG A 256 10.89 11.94 25.96
N GLN A 257 10.19 11.93 24.81
CA GLN A 257 8.75 12.20 24.77
C GLN A 257 7.95 11.11 25.49
N VAL A 258 8.30 9.84 25.30
CA VAL A 258 7.70 8.71 26.02
C VAL A 258 7.89 8.86 27.53
N MET A 259 9.07 9.31 27.98
CA MET A 259 9.32 9.62 29.40
C MET A 259 8.45 10.78 29.90
N ALA A 260 8.29 11.84 29.10
CA ALA A 260 7.49 13.01 29.47
C ALA A 260 5.99 12.70 29.58
N LEU A 261 5.48 11.78 28.77
CA LEU A 261 4.07 11.34 28.79
C LEU A 261 3.76 10.28 29.87
N ASP A 262 4.71 9.95 30.74
CA ASP A 262 4.61 8.88 31.75
C ASP A 262 4.22 7.49 31.18
N LEU A 263 4.47 7.27 29.88
CA LEU A 263 4.31 5.97 29.21
C LEU A 263 5.45 5.01 29.54
N ALA A 264 6.41 5.46 30.34
CA ALA A 264 7.59 4.70 30.73
C ALA A 264 7.25 3.43 31.51
N THR A 265 6.20 3.49 32.34
CA THR A 265 5.73 2.36 33.17
C THR A 265 5.14 1.25 32.30
N GLU A 266 4.43 1.60 31.24
CA GLU A 266 3.90 0.63 30.26
C GLU A 266 5.02 -0.08 29.46
N LEU A 267 6.20 0.55 29.39
CA LEU A 267 7.36 0.07 28.62
C LEU A 267 8.48 -0.51 29.49
N GLU A 268 8.28 -0.64 30.80
CA GLU A 268 9.32 -1.12 31.73
C GLU A 268 9.91 -2.46 31.27
N ALA A 269 9.04 -3.40 30.86
CA ALA A 269 9.47 -4.70 30.34
C ALA A 269 10.30 -4.58 29.04
N ALA A 270 9.93 -3.69 28.12
CA ALA A 270 10.66 -3.48 26.86
C ALA A 270 12.03 -2.82 27.07
N ARG A 271 12.20 -2.10 28.18
CA ARG A 271 13.42 -1.37 28.54
C ARG A 271 14.41 -2.19 29.39
N ALA A 272 14.05 -3.41 29.77
CA ALA A 272 15.00 -4.34 30.35
C ALA A 272 16.22 -4.48 29.41
N PRO A 273 17.47 -4.51 29.93
CA PRO A 273 18.67 -4.51 29.09
C PRO A 273 18.68 -5.61 28.01
N GLU A 274 18.22 -6.80 28.37
CA GLU A 274 18.03 -7.93 27.46
C GLU A 274 17.03 -7.62 26.34
N CYS A 275 15.90 -7.01 26.66
CA CYS A 275 14.88 -6.61 25.69
C CYS A 275 15.36 -5.51 24.76
N HIS A 276 16.04 -4.47 25.28
CA HIS A 276 16.65 -3.44 24.46
C HIS A 276 17.64 -4.05 23.46
N ASN A 277 18.55 -4.91 23.91
CA ASN A 277 19.52 -5.54 23.04
C ASN A 277 18.87 -6.45 21.99
N GLU A 278 17.94 -7.32 22.38
CA GLU A 278 17.30 -8.27 21.47
C GLU A 278 16.39 -7.57 20.45
N LEU A 279 15.59 -6.58 20.86
CA LEU A 279 14.80 -5.77 19.94
C LEU A 279 15.69 -4.96 18.99
N SER A 280 16.82 -4.43 19.47
CA SER A 280 17.77 -3.71 18.64
C SER A 280 18.44 -4.62 17.60
N GLN A 281 18.66 -5.90 17.94
CA GLN A 281 19.15 -6.90 16.98
C GLN A 281 18.09 -7.22 15.93
N ILE A 282 16.82 -7.37 16.33
CA ILE A 282 15.71 -7.57 15.40
C ILE A 282 15.59 -6.37 14.45
N ALA A 283 15.64 -5.14 14.97
CA ALA A 283 15.62 -3.93 14.15
C ALA A 283 16.88 -3.78 13.27
N LYS A 284 18.02 -4.37 13.61
CA LYS A 284 19.17 -4.42 12.68
C LYS A 284 18.93 -5.39 11.53
N ASN A 285 18.23 -6.49 11.79
CA ASN A 285 17.82 -7.44 10.76
C ASN A 285 16.68 -6.91 9.90
N TRP A 286 15.81 -6.06 10.44
CA TRP A 286 14.70 -5.42 9.74
C TRP A 286 14.76 -3.92 9.99
N PRO A 287 15.64 -3.18 9.29
CA PRO A 287 15.99 -1.80 9.66
C PRO A 287 14.91 -0.78 9.37
N GLN A 288 14.18 -0.95 8.28
CA GLN A 288 13.24 0.05 7.82
C GLN A 288 12.30 -0.51 6.77
N MET A 289 11.17 0.16 6.62
CA MET A 289 10.35 0.08 5.42
C MET A 289 10.67 1.29 4.55
N ILE A 290 10.86 1.08 3.24
CA ILE A 290 11.06 2.13 2.24
C ILE A 290 9.92 2.03 1.23
N ALA A 291 9.26 3.13 0.92
CA ALA A 291 8.45 3.25 -0.29
C ALA A 291 9.15 4.19 -1.28
N PHE A 292 9.13 3.85 -2.55
CA PHE A 292 9.70 4.66 -3.62
C PHE A 292 8.79 4.61 -4.82
N THR A 293 8.72 5.73 -5.54
CA THR A 293 7.85 5.80 -6.70
C THR A 293 8.34 6.75 -7.77
N GLN A 294 8.05 6.36 -9.01
CA GLN A 294 8.16 7.16 -10.20
C GLN A 294 6.74 7.51 -10.70
N TYR A 295 6.40 8.79 -10.62
CA TYR A 295 5.32 9.37 -11.41
C TYR A 295 5.80 9.83 -12.78
N ALA A 296 5.00 9.66 -13.81
CA ALA A 296 5.20 10.33 -15.09
C ALA A 296 3.87 10.66 -15.77
N VAL A 297 3.77 11.87 -16.35
CA VAL A 297 2.66 12.25 -17.23
C VAL A 297 3.17 12.27 -18.67
N GLU A 298 2.52 11.48 -19.52
CA GLU A 298 2.80 11.43 -20.95
C GLU A 298 1.48 11.47 -21.73
N LYS A 299 1.38 12.40 -22.69
CA LYS A 299 0.26 12.47 -23.67
C LYS A 299 -1.16 12.49 -23.04
N GLY A 300 -1.32 13.03 -21.84
CA GLY A 300 -2.63 13.09 -21.17
C GLY A 300 -2.96 11.89 -20.28
N THR A 301 -2.00 10.98 -20.08
CA THR A 301 -2.09 9.85 -19.15
C THR A 301 -1.03 10.02 -18.09
N ALA A 302 -1.41 9.90 -16.83
CA ALA A 302 -0.44 9.76 -15.76
C ALA A 302 -0.19 8.28 -15.49
N SER A 303 1.06 7.96 -15.20
CA SER A 303 1.51 6.64 -14.79
C SER A 303 2.28 6.78 -13.49
N MET A 304 2.16 5.75 -12.67
CA MET A 304 2.71 5.71 -11.34
C MET A 304 3.22 4.30 -11.13
N LYS A 305 4.53 4.16 -10.94
CA LYS A 305 5.20 2.86 -10.79
C LYS A 305 6.16 2.94 -9.63
N GLY A 306 6.15 1.94 -8.78
CA GLY A 306 7.12 1.88 -7.69
C GLY A 306 6.89 0.69 -6.81
N GLY A 307 7.37 0.80 -5.58
CA GLY A 307 7.24 -0.27 -4.64
C GLY A 307 7.49 0.15 -3.20
N MET A 308 7.07 -0.74 -2.32
CA MET A 308 7.36 -0.73 -0.90
C MET A 308 8.21 -1.95 -0.58
N ILE A 309 9.32 -1.73 0.12
CA ILE A 309 10.21 -2.80 0.55
C ILE A 309 10.40 -2.75 2.06
N PHE A 310 10.15 -3.89 2.70
CA PHE A 310 10.61 -4.14 4.06
C PHE A 310 12.04 -4.65 3.95
N GLU A 311 13.00 -3.76 4.22
CA GLU A 311 14.40 -4.13 4.15
C GLU A 311 14.70 -5.26 5.14
N SER A 312 15.50 -6.22 4.69
CA SER A 312 15.97 -7.28 5.56
C SER A 312 17.46 -7.55 5.34
N ASN A 313 18.19 -7.65 6.45
CA ASN A 313 19.55 -8.15 6.49
C ASN A 313 19.60 -9.62 6.93
N ASN A 314 18.45 -10.23 7.26
CA ASN A 314 18.37 -11.62 7.67
C ASN A 314 18.46 -12.55 6.46
N GLN A 315 19.68 -13.01 6.15
CA GLN A 315 19.91 -13.89 5.00
C GLN A 315 19.25 -15.25 5.14
N ALA A 316 19.12 -15.80 6.35
CA ALA A 316 18.45 -17.09 6.55
C ALA A 316 16.98 -17.01 6.11
N ILE A 317 16.25 -16.00 6.57
CA ILE A 317 14.85 -15.79 6.16
C ILE A 317 14.77 -15.42 4.67
N LEU A 318 15.63 -14.53 4.17
CA LEU A 318 15.58 -14.11 2.77
C LEU A 318 15.89 -15.27 1.81
N ASP A 319 16.87 -16.11 2.10
CA ASP A 319 17.24 -17.21 1.21
C ASP A 319 16.21 -18.33 1.26
N ALA A 320 15.64 -18.62 2.43
CA ALA A 320 14.49 -19.50 2.57
C ALA A 320 13.29 -19.00 1.75
N LEU A 321 12.93 -17.72 1.88
CA LEU A 321 11.84 -17.12 1.12
C LEU A 321 12.12 -17.01 -0.40
N LYS A 322 13.38 -16.80 -0.81
CA LYS A 322 13.75 -16.86 -2.24
C LYS A 322 13.62 -18.27 -2.80
N SER A 323 13.92 -19.29 -1.99
CA SER A 323 13.87 -20.69 -2.42
C SER A 323 12.46 -21.16 -2.78
N ILE A 324 11.42 -20.56 -2.18
CA ILE A 324 10.02 -20.88 -2.48
C ILE A 324 9.48 -20.12 -3.70
N ARG A 325 10.24 -19.16 -4.26
CA ARG A 325 9.82 -18.43 -5.46
C ARG A 325 9.58 -19.41 -6.60
N GLY A 326 8.49 -19.20 -7.31
CA GLY A 326 8.07 -20.05 -8.41
C GLY A 326 7.84 -19.26 -9.69
N VAL A 327 7.02 -19.84 -10.57
CA VAL A 327 6.66 -19.27 -11.86
C VAL A 327 5.33 -18.56 -11.73
N VAL A 328 5.38 -17.24 -11.80
CA VAL A 328 4.24 -16.36 -12.03
C VAL A 328 3.99 -16.29 -13.52
N SER A 329 2.84 -16.80 -13.97
CA SER A 329 2.41 -16.72 -15.36
C SER A 329 2.03 -15.27 -15.68
N ASP A 330 2.79 -14.64 -16.57
CA ASP A 330 2.49 -13.30 -17.12
C ASP A 330 2.02 -13.46 -18.58
N SER A 331 0.83 -12.99 -18.88
CA SER A 331 0.22 -13.10 -20.20
C SER A 331 0.62 -11.99 -21.16
N GLN A 332 1.41 -10.99 -20.72
CA GLN A 332 1.89 -9.84 -21.52
C GLN A 332 0.79 -9.11 -22.32
N THR A 333 -0.48 -9.31 -21.97
CA THR A 333 -1.61 -8.81 -22.74
C THR A 333 -2.40 -7.80 -21.94
N ASP A 334 -2.47 -6.58 -22.46
CA ASP A 334 -3.32 -5.48 -21.96
C ASP A 334 -4.84 -5.76 -22.11
N LYS A 335 -5.22 -7.01 -22.37
CA LYS A 335 -6.60 -7.46 -22.58
C LYS A 335 -7.12 -8.31 -21.44
N SER A 336 -6.38 -8.47 -20.34
CA SER A 336 -6.97 -9.04 -19.15
C SER A 336 -7.92 -8.03 -18.53
N MET A 337 -9.07 -8.49 -18.03
CA MET A 337 -9.87 -7.72 -17.08
C MET A 337 -9.35 -7.93 -15.67
N PHE A 338 -8.84 -9.14 -15.40
CA PHE A 338 -8.40 -9.59 -14.10
C PHE A 338 -7.37 -10.71 -14.26
N SER A 339 -6.22 -10.61 -13.61
CA SER A 339 -5.30 -11.74 -13.43
C SER A 339 -4.90 -11.90 -11.96
N VAL A 340 -4.65 -13.14 -11.58
CA VAL A 340 -3.95 -13.49 -10.34
C VAL A 340 -3.04 -14.67 -10.60
N SER A 341 -1.77 -14.52 -10.26
CA SER A 341 -0.76 -15.55 -10.44
C SER A 341 0.02 -15.74 -9.14
N LEU A 342 0.23 -16.99 -8.75
CA LEU A 342 0.98 -17.42 -7.58
C LEU A 342 2.13 -18.33 -8.02
N GLY A 343 3.36 -17.84 -7.95
CA GLY A 343 4.58 -18.60 -8.18
C GLY A 343 5.10 -19.19 -6.87
N VAL A 344 4.91 -20.50 -6.67
CA VAL A 344 5.43 -21.19 -5.48
C VAL A 344 6.09 -22.50 -5.90
N ASP A 345 7.37 -22.67 -5.54
CA ASP A 345 8.06 -23.95 -5.63
C ASP A 345 7.65 -24.83 -4.44
N ALA A 346 6.67 -25.70 -4.68
CA ALA A 346 6.20 -26.63 -3.66
C ALA A 346 7.31 -27.55 -3.14
N GLY A 347 8.33 -27.86 -3.93
CA GLY A 347 9.45 -28.70 -3.53
C GLY A 347 10.34 -28.06 -2.47
N ALA A 348 10.43 -26.73 -2.45
CA ALA A 348 11.24 -25.97 -1.50
C ALA A 348 10.47 -25.52 -0.26
N LEU A 349 9.13 -25.58 -0.28
CA LEU A 349 8.27 -25.02 0.76
C LEU A 349 8.55 -25.60 2.15
N ALA A 350 8.68 -26.92 2.27
CA ALA A 350 8.92 -27.56 3.57
C ALA A 350 10.28 -27.18 4.18
N SER A 351 11.35 -27.14 3.38
CA SER A 351 12.67 -26.74 3.85
C SER A 351 12.71 -25.27 4.24
N ALA A 352 12.14 -24.39 3.40
CA ALA A 352 12.10 -22.96 3.68
C ALA A 352 11.33 -22.64 4.96
N VAL A 353 10.15 -23.26 5.15
CA VAL A 353 9.36 -23.10 6.38
C VAL A 353 10.16 -23.58 7.60
N GLY A 354 10.88 -24.70 7.47
CA GLY A 354 11.76 -25.20 8.53
C GLY A 354 12.91 -24.24 8.88
N GLU A 355 13.54 -23.64 7.87
CA GLU A 355 14.62 -22.66 8.05
C GLU A 355 14.13 -21.37 8.71
N ILE A 356 13.04 -20.78 8.20
CA ILE A 356 12.41 -19.59 8.79
C ILE A 356 12.01 -19.86 10.23
N TRP A 357 11.36 -21.01 10.46
CA TRP A 357 10.97 -21.42 11.80
C TRP A 357 12.16 -21.54 12.75
N SER A 358 13.23 -22.20 12.30
CA SER A 358 14.46 -22.39 13.05
C SER A 358 15.09 -21.04 13.42
N ASP A 359 15.15 -20.10 12.47
CA ASP A 359 15.69 -18.76 12.67
C ASP A 359 14.83 -17.94 13.66
N LEU A 360 13.50 -18.04 13.58
CA LEU A 360 12.61 -17.34 14.51
C LEU A 360 12.64 -17.90 15.94
N THR A 361 13.00 -19.18 16.10
CA THR A 361 12.98 -19.88 17.40
C THR A 361 14.36 -20.05 18.04
N MET A 362 15.43 -19.70 17.33
CA MET A 362 16.81 -19.80 17.81
C MET A 362 17.67 -18.59 17.40
N PRO A 363 18.51 -18.05 18.30
CA PRO A 363 18.66 -18.45 19.71
C PRO A 363 17.44 -18.07 20.56
N SER A 364 17.32 -18.67 21.74
CA SER A 364 16.26 -18.34 22.68
C SER A 364 16.43 -16.91 23.21
N TYR A 365 15.37 -16.12 23.12
CA TYR A 365 15.32 -14.77 23.67
C TYR A 365 15.26 -14.79 25.21
N GLN A 366 15.95 -13.86 25.85
CA GLN A 366 15.88 -13.60 27.28
C GLN A 366 14.77 -12.60 27.59
N CYS A 367 14.44 -11.73 26.64
CA CYS A 367 13.33 -10.81 26.75
C CYS A 367 12.00 -11.56 26.88
N SER A 368 11.26 -11.32 27.96
CA SER A 368 10.13 -12.15 28.38
C SER A 368 9.03 -12.30 27.31
N PHE A 369 8.61 -11.20 26.68
CA PHE A 369 7.59 -11.25 25.64
C PHE A 369 8.10 -11.83 24.31
N LEU A 370 9.39 -11.66 23.98
CA LEU A 370 9.99 -12.32 22.81
C LEU A 370 10.14 -13.82 23.03
N SER A 371 10.53 -14.25 24.24
CA SER A 371 10.52 -15.65 24.64
C SER A 371 9.11 -16.23 24.58
N GLN A 372 8.10 -15.48 25.04
CA GLN A 372 6.69 -15.92 24.93
C GLN A 372 6.26 -16.02 23.47
N ALA A 373 6.63 -15.06 22.62
CA ALA A 373 6.39 -15.14 21.19
C ALA A 373 7.07 -16.38 20.57
N GLN A 374 8.32 -16.69 20.93
CA GLN A 374 9.00 -17.92 20.51
C GLN A 374 8.30 -19.18 21.00
N GLN A 375 7.76 -19.20 22.21
CA GLN A 375 6.97 -20.33 22.72
C GLN A 375 5.67 -20.50 21.93
N ASN A 376 4.98 -19.40 21.64
CA ASN A 376 3.75 -19.40 20.85
C ASN A 376 4.01 -19.86 19.41
N ILE A 377 5.10 -19.38 18.81
CA ILE A 377 5.60 -19.89 17.54
C ILE A 377 5.78 -21.38 17.72
N ASN A 378 6.66 -21.84 18.62
CA ASN A 378 6.98 -23.26 18.86
C ASN A 378 5.77 -24.21 18.98
N GLN A 379 4.68 -23.76 19.60
CA GLN A 379 3.45 -24.55 19.76
C GLN A 379 2.67 -24.75 18.45
N HIS A 380 2.81 -23.87 17.48
CA HIS A 380 2.03 -23.85 16.23
C HIS A 380 2.89 -24.19 15.00
N ASN A 381 3.76 -25.20 15.11
CA ASN A 381 4.71 -25.52 14.03
C ASN A 381 3.99 -25.98 12.75
N PRO A 382 4.06 -25.18 11.65
CA PRO A 382 3.38 -25.54 10.42
C PRO A 382 4.12 -26.61 9.62
N SER A 383 5.37 -26.96 9.99
CA SER A 383 6.27 -27.80 9.18
C SER A 383 5.66 -29.15 8.82
N LEU A 384 4.91 -29.79 9.73
CA LEU A 384 4.26 -31.08 9.43
C LEU A 384 3.16 -30.92 8.38
N ALA A 385 2.27 -29.94 8.56
CA ALA A 385 1.18 -29.68 7.62
C ALA A 385 1.71 -29.26 6.25
N VAL A 386 2.72 -28.39 6.23
CA VAL A 386 3.39 -27.93 5.00
C VAL A 386 4.11 -29.08 4.31
N SER A 387 4.81 -29.96 5.05
CA SER A 387 5.48 -31.14 4.49
C SER A 387 4.49 -32.11 3.86
N MET A 388 3.36 -32.37 4.52
CA MET A 388 2.29 -33.20 3.96
C MET A 388 1.67 -32.57 2.70
N GLY A 389 1.35 -31.26 2.75
CA GLY A 389 0.76 -30.54 1.63
C GLY A 389 1.68 -30.45 0.42
N SER A 390 2.94 -30.04 0.63
CA SER A 390 3.97 -29.97 -0.43
C SER A 390 4.23 -31.31 -1.11
N GLY A 391 4.16 -32.42 -0.36
CA GLY A 391 4.25 -33.76 -0.92
C GLY A 391 3.12 -34.11 -1.89
N MET A 392 1.91 -33.58 -1.68
CA MET A 392 0.76 -33.82 -2.58
C MET A 392 0.83 -33.02 -3.88
N VAL A 393 1.45 -31.85 -3.84
CA VAL A 393 1.63 -30.95 -5.00
C VAL A 393 3.09 -30.90 -5.45
N GLN A 394 3.83 -32.00 -5.24
CA GLN A 394 5.24 -32.07 -5.59
C GLN A 394 5.46 -31.74 -7.07
N GLY A 395 6.41 -30.84 -7.34
CA GLY A 395 6.74 -30.37 -8.68
C GLY A 395 5.89 -29.19 -9.15
N LEU A 396 4.87 -28.75 -8.39
CA LEU A 396 4.19 -27.48 -8.65
C LEU A 396 5.17 -26.32 -8.51
N LYS A 397 5.18 -25.43 -9.51
CA LYS A 397 5.96 -24.19 -9.53
C LYS A 397 5.09 -22.94 -9.57
N GLY A 398 3.84 -23.04 -9.98
CA GLY A 398 2.91 -21.92 -9.92
C GLY A 398 1.56 -22.19 -10.53
N ILE A 399 0.62 -21.30 -10.23
CA ILE A 399 -0.77 -21.32 -10.70
C ILE A 399 -1.13 -19.90 -11.13
N GLY A 400 -1.74 -19.75 -12.30
CA GLY A 400 -2.28 -18.46 -12.77
C GLY A 400 -3.73 -18.59 -13.15
N LEU A 401 -4.52 -17.57 -12.87
CA LEU A 401 -5.89 -17.40 -13.35
C LEU A 401 -6.02 -16.05 -14.02
N GLU A 402 -6.63 -16.02 -15.19
CA GLU A 402 -6.81 -14.80 -15.96
C GLU A 402 -8.17 -14.81 -16.66
N MET A 403 -8.85 -13.67 -16.62
CA MET A 403 -10.15 -13.46 -17.23
C MET A 403 -10.07 -12.28 -18.20
N PHE A 404 -10.44 -12.53 -19.45
CA PHE A 404 -10.46 -11.54 -20.52
C PHE A 404 -11.85 -10.98 -20.78
N GLY A 405 -12.92 -11.66 -20.38
CA GLY A 405 -14.28 -11.14 -20.58
C GLY A 405 -15.37 -12.13 -20.23
N VAL A 406 -16.57 -11.59 -20.02
CA VAL A 406 -17.79 -12.35 -19.74
C VAL A 406 -18.92 -11.76 -20.56
N ASP A 407 -19.53 -12.57 -21.41
CA ASP A 407 -20.74 -12.23 -22.15
C ASP A 407 -21.95 -12.83 -21.45
N ILE A 408 -23.04 -12.07 -21.36
CA ILE A 408 -24.32 -12.55 -20.84
C ILE A 408 -25.33 -12.61 -22.00
N ASP A 409 -25.96 -13.77 -22.19
CA ASP A 409 -27.00 -13.98 -23.19
C ASP A 409 -28.35 -13.54 -22.64
N THR A 410 -28.86 -12.42 -23.13
CA THR A 410 -30.14 -11.83 -22.71
C THR A 410 -31.37 -12.54 -23.28
N ASN A 411 -31.19 -13.43 -24.26
CA ASN A 411 -32.27 -14.12 -24.97
C ASN A 411 -32.35 -15.61 -24.59
N GLY A 412 -31.73 -15.99 -23.47
CA GLY A 412 -31.76 -17.35 -22.96
C GLY A 412 -33.20 -17.85 -22.72
N PRO A 413 -33.46 -19.15 -22.89
CA PRO A 413 -34.80 -19.73 -22.79
C PRO A 413 -35.44 -19.56 -21.40
N ASP A 414 -34.63 -19.41 -20.35
CA ASP A 414 -35.07 -19.21 -18.96
C ASP A 414 -34.82 -17.78 -18.45
N GLY A 415 -34.55 -16.83 -19.37
CA GLY A 415 -34.15 -15.47 -19.06
C GLY A 415 -32.65 -15.23 -19.31
N PRO A 416 -32.11 -14.08 -18.85
CA PRO A 416 -30.70 -13.78 -19.01
C PRO A 416 -29.79 -14.81 -18.32
N GLU A 417 -28.86 -15.37 -19.07
CA GLU A 417 -27.97 -16.43 -18.60
C GLU A 417 -26.52 -16.15 -19.02
N LEU A 418 -25.55 -16.78 -18.35
CA LEU A 418 -24.14 -16.68 -18.73
C LEU A 418 -23.96 -17.18 -20.18
N GLY A 419 -23.47 -16.32 -21.06
CA GLY A 419 -23.30 -16.56 -22.49
C GLY A 419 -21.97 -17.25 -22.79
N GLN A 420 -20.87 -16.48 -22.75
CA GLN A 420 -19.51 -16.96 -22.97
C GLN A 420 -18.56 -16.40 -21.91
N VAL A 421 -17.51 -17.15 -21.60
CA VAL A 421 -16.43 -16.71 -20.72
C VAL A 421 -15.12 -16.78 -21.52
N ASP A 422 -14.34 -15.71 -21.53
CA ASP A 422 -12.99 -15.75 -22.06
C ASP A 422 -12.02 -15.75 -20.88
N GLY A 423 -11.40 -16.90 -20.59
CA GLY A 423 -10.54 -17.06 -19.41
C GLY A 423 -9.70 -18.33 -19.41
N ILE A 424 -8.63 -18.32 -18.62
CA ILE A 424 -7.64 -19.38 -18.50
C ILE A 424 -7.24 -19.62 -17.06
N ILE A 425 -7.04 -20.89 -16.72
CA ILE A 425 -6.32 -21.36 -15.55
C ILE A 425 -5.06 -22.05 -16.05
N SER A 426 -3.90 -21.63 -15.57
CA SER A 426 -2.60 -22.20 -15.91
C SER A 426 -1.91 -22.79 -14.68
N VAL A 427 -1.15 -23.85 -14.89
CA VAL A 427 -0.32 -24.49 -13.89
C VAL A 427 1.06 -24.71 -14.49
N ALA A 428 2.08 -24.17 -13.82
CA ALA A 428 3.49 -24.43 -14.12
C ALA A 428 4.00 -25.51 -13.17
N ALA A 429 4.65 -26.56 -13.70
CA ALA A 429 5.16 -27.67 -12.92
C ALA A 429 6.32 -28.42 -13.59
N ASP A 430 7.18 -29.06 -12.79
CA ASP A 430 8.23 -29.97 -13.28
C ASP A 430 7.64 -31.22 -13.98
N ASP A 431 6.43 -31.62 -13.59
CA ASP A 431 5.68 -32.75 -14.15
C ASP A 431 4.16 -32.50 -14.08
N PRO A 432 3.60 -31.73 -15.01
CA PRO A 432 2.16 -31.42 -15.03
C PRO A 432 1.28 -32.66 -15.25
N ASN A 433 1.82 -33.74 -15.83
CA ASN A 433 1.10 -35.01 -15.96
C ASN A 433 0.82 -35.65 -14.61
N LYS A 434 1.78 -35.62 -13.67
CA LYS A 434 1.55 -36.13 -12.31
C LYS A 434 0.47 -35.35 -11.58
N LEU A 435 0.47 -34.02 -11.68
CA LEU A 435 -0.56 -33.19 -11.06
C LEU A 435 -1.95 -33.50 -11.64
N LEU A 436 -2.04 -33.71 -12.96
CA LEU A 436 -3.28 -34.15 -13.59
C LEU A 436 -3.74 -35.52 -13.07
N GLN A 437 -2.83 -36.49 -12.89
CA GLN A 437 -3.15 -37.81 -12.33
C GLN A 437 -3.66 -37.71 -10.88
N VAL A 438 -3.07 -36.83 -10.07
CA VAL A 438 -3.56 -36.54 -8.71
C VAL A 438 -5.00 -35.99 -8.77
N ALA A 439 -5.28 -35.02 -9.65
CA ALA A 439 -6.62 -34.49 -9.84
C ALA A 439 -7.63 -35.56 -10.30
N GLN A 440 -7.22 -36.46 -11.20
CA GLN A 440 -8.04 -37.60 -11.64
C GLN A 440 -8.31 -38.63 -10.54
N GLY A 441 -7.42 -38.72 -9.54
CA GLY A 441 -7.64 -39.53 -8.34
C GLY A 441 -8.69 -38.93 -7.40
N LEU A 442 -8.80 -37.61 -7.36
CA LEU A 442 -9.76 -36.88 -6.50
C LEU A 442 -11.15 -36.73 -7.15
N ALA A 443 -11.20 -36.60 -8.49
CA ALA A 443 -12.43 -36.43 -9.24
C ALA A 443 -12.58 -37.54 -10.30
N PRO A 444 -13.39 -38.59 -10.05
CA PRO A 444 -13.53 -39.74 -10.96
C PRO A 444 -13.95 -39.38 -12.38
N ASN A 445 -14.73 -38.31 -12.56
CA ASN A 445 -15.17 -37.84 -13.88
C ASN A 445 -14.01 -37.35 -14.76
N LEU A 446 -12.89 -36.91 -14.17
CA LEU A 446 -11.69 -36.50 -14.90
C LEU A 446 -10.90 -37.69 -15.47
N GLN A 447 -11.17 -38.94 -15.04
CA GLN A 447 -10.50 -40.13 -15.58
C GLN A 447 -10.80 -40.36 -17.06
N GLN A 448 -11.88 -39.77 -17.58
CA GLN A 448 -12.25 -39.82 -18.99
C GLN A 448 -11.38 -38.88 -19.85
N VAL A 449 -10.69 -37.91 -19.22
CA VAL A 449 -9.80 -36.98 -19.91
C VAL A 449 -8.53 -37.71 -20.33
N THR A 450 -8.35 -37.90 -21.63
CA THR A 450 -7.11 -38.41 -22.21
C THR A 450 -6.38 -37.28 -22.92
N ILE A 451 -5.27 -36.82 -22.36
CA ILE A 451 -4.41 -35.78 -22.93
C ILE A 451 -2.96 -36.24 -22.96
N LYS A 452 -2.21 -35.83 -23.97
CA LYS A 452 -0.77 -36.08 -24.11
C LYS A 452 0.00 -34.78 -23.93
N PRO A 453 1.25 -34.80 -23.48
CA PRO A 453 2.09 -33.60 -23.39
C PRO A 453 2.64 -33.19 -24.78
N ASP A 454 1.79 -33.17 -25.81
CA ASP A 454 2.14 -32.81 -27.18
C ASP A 454 1.72 -31.38 -27.56
N ASN A 455 1.33 -30.58 -26.56
CA ASN A 455 0.87 -29.20 -26.69
C ASN A 455 -0.38 -29.03 -27.57
N LYS A 456 -1.16 -30.09 -27.79
CA LYS A 456 -2.41 -30.02 -28.53
C LYS A 456 -3.60 -29.86 -27.57
N PRO A 457 -4.54 -28.95 -27.86
CA PRO A 457 -5.73 -28.78 -27.05
C PRO A 457 -6.70 -29.96 -27.21
N VAL A 458 -7.33 -30.36 -26.11
CA VAL A 458 -8.38 -31.38 -26.03
C VAL A 458 -9.62 -30.74 -25.44
N ASN A 459 -10.75 -30.81 -26.15
CA ASN A 459 -12.02 -30.31 -25.64
C ASN A 459 -12.56 -31.25 -24.55
N ILE A 460 -12.80 -30.70 -23.36
CA ILE A 460 -13.35 -31.40 -22.20
C ILE A 460 -14.73 -30.84 -21.77
N GLY A 461 -15.34 -29.99 -22.60
CA GLY A 461 -16.61 -29.32 -22.32
C GLY A 461 -17.71 -30.24 -21.84
N GLY A 462 -17.89 -31.40 -22.51
CA GLY A 462 -18.91 -32.39 -22.14
C GLY A 462 -18.72 -33.04 -20.75
N ILE A 463 -17.52 -32.98 -20.17
CA ILE A 463 -17.25 -33.47 -18.80
C ILE A 463 -17.65 -32.40 -17.77
N VAL A 464 -17.51 -31.12 -18.13
CA VAL A 464 -17.81 -29.98 -17.26
C VAL A 464 -19.29 -29.60 -17.32
N GLU A 465 -19.96 -29.82 -18.46
CA GLU A 465 -21.36 -29.48 -18.74
C GLU A 465 -22.35 -29.84 -17.61
N PRO A 466 -22.30 -31.04 -16.97
CA PRO A 466 -23.20 -31.37 -15.86
C PRO A 466 -23.05 -30.46 -14.62
N TYR A 467 -21.91 -29.79 -14.46
CA TYR A 467 -21.61 -28.90 -13.32
C TYR A 467 -21.99 -27.44 -13.61
N ILE A 468 -21.83 -27.01 -14.85
CA ILE A 468 -22.12 -25.63 -15.29
C ILE A 468 -23.54 -25.47 -15.86
N GLY A 469 -24.25 -26.58 -16.10
CA GLY A 469 -25.63 -26.57 -16.59
C GLY A 469 -25.78 -26.15 -18.07
N LYS A 470 -24.67 -25.92 -18.78
CA LYS A 470 -24.64 -25.44 -20.16
C LYS A 470 -23.45 -26.03 -20.92
N HIS A 471 -23.61 -26.26 -22.21
CA HIS A 471 -22.51 -26.69 -23.06
C HIS A 471 -21.52 -25.54 -23.30
N MET A 472 -20.25 -25.72 -22.93
CA MET A 472 -19.17 -24.78 -23.21
C MET A 472 -17.95 -25.52 -23.74
N ASP A 473 -17.33 -25.01 -24.81
CA ASP A 473 -16.11 -25.55 -25.38
C ASP A 473 -14.89 -25.21 -24.52
N ILE A 474 -14.67 -26.00 -23.47
CA ILE A 474 -13.54 -25.86 -22.56
C ILE A 474 -12.39 -26.75 -23.04
N TYR A 475 -11.20 -26.19 -23.19
CA TYR A 475 -10.03 -26.88 -23.69
C TYR A 475 -8.99 -27.10 -22.60
N LEU A 476 -8.41 -28.30 -22.58
CA LEU A 476 -7.23 -28.63 -21.81
C LEU A 476 -6.04 -28.73 -22.76
N ARG A 477 -4.92 -28.07 -22.43
CA ARG A 477 -3.65 -28.14 -23.18
C ARG A 477 -2.52 -28.45 -22.22
N LEU A 478 -1.60 -29.30 -22.65
CA LEU A 478 -0.54 -29.84 -21.81
C LEU A 478 0.77 -29.96 -22.60
N ASN A 479 1.87 -29.56 -21.97
CA ASN A 479 3.22 -29.92 -22.41
C ASN A 479 4.04 -30.44 -21.22
N ASN A 480 5.36 -30.46 -21.32
CA ASN A 480 6.23 -30.99 -20.27
C ASN A 480 6.38 -30.07 -19.04
N GLY A 481 6.01 -28.79 -19.16
CA GLY A 481 6.15 -27.81 -18.07
C GLY A 481 4.83 -27.14 -17.65
N HIS A 482 3.82 -27.16 -18.50
CA HIS A 482 2.59 -26.39 -18.30
C HIS A 482 1.33 -27.20 -18.59
N LEU A 483 0.30 -26.94 -17.80
CA LEU A 483 -1.08 -27.36 -18.02
C LEU A 483 -1.96 -26.11 -18.07
N ALA A 484 -2.80 -25.98 -19.09
CA ALA A 484 -3.75 -24.88 -19.22
C ALA A 484 -5.17 -25.42 -19.43
N LEU A 485 -6.12 -24.89 -18.68
CA LEU A 485 -7.56 -25.07 -18.86
C LEU A 485 -8.12 -23.72 -19.31
N TYR A 486 -8.73 -23.64 -20.48
CA TYR A 486 -9.16 -22.36 -21.03
C TYR A 486 -10.46 -22.45 -21.84
N HIS A 487 -11.13 -21.31 -21.96
CA HIS A 487 -12.29 -21.09 -22.84
C HIS A 487 -12.19 -19.68 -23.42
N GLY A 488 -12.57 -19.49 -24.69
CA GLY A 488 -12.48 -18.19 -25.37
C GLY A 488 -11.23 -17.96 -26.23
N LYS A 489 -11.27 -16.91 -27.06
CA LYS A 489 -10.26 -16.65 -28.10
C LYS A 489 -9.01 -15.96 -27.57
N ASN A 490 -9.14 -15.08 -26.57
CA ASN A 490 -7.97 -14.45 -25.95
C ASN A 490 -7.24 -15.48 -25.10
N ALA A 491 -7.98 -16.28 -24.32
CA ALA A 491 -7.45 -17.37 -23.53
C ALA A 491 -6.74 -18.44 -24.37
N GLU A 492 -7.24 -18.75 -25.58
CA GLU A 492 -6.53 -19.65 -26.50
C GLU A 492 -5.13 -19.12 -26.87
N LYS A 493 -5.02 -17.82 -27.19
CA LYS A 493 -3.73 -17.19 -27.52
C LYS A 493 -2.79 -17.18 -26.33
N VAL A 494 -3.29 -16.76 -25.17
CA VAL A 494 -2.49 -16.75 -23.94
C VAL A 494 -2.06 -18.16 -23.56
N SER A 495 -2.90 -19.18 -23.79
CA SER A 495 -2.48 -20.57 -23.59
C SER A 495 -1.33 -21.00 -24.51
N GLU A 496 -1.17 -20.42 -25.71
CA GLU A 496 0.00 -20.68 -26.57
C GLU A 496 1.27 -20.00 -26.05
N GLU A 497 1.12 -18.85 -25.38
CA GLU A 497 2.22 -18.07 -24.82
C GLU A 497 2.73 -18.68 -23.52
N ILE A 498 1.82 -19.02 -22.61
CA ILE A 498 2.14 -19.72 -21.35
C ILE A 498 2.91 -21.02 -21.63
N MET A 499 2.49 -21.79 -22.63
CA MET A 499 3.15 -23.05 -23.01
C MET A 499 4.61 -22.86 -23.46
N LYS A 500 5.04 -21.63 -23.81
CA LYS A 500 6.42 -21.31 -24.20
C LYS A 500 7.26 -20.78 -23.03
N GLN A 501 6.64 -20.46 -21.89
CA GLN A 501 7.32 -19.85 -20.77
C GLN A 501 8.29 -20.85 -20.11
N PRO A 502 9.49 -20.40 -19.71
CA PRO A 502 10.41 -21.23 -18.94
C PRO A 502 9.85 -21.50 -17.54
N LEU A 503 10.31 -22.58 -16.91
CA LEU A 503 10.02 -22.88 -15.50
C LEU A 503 10.97 -22.17 -14.52
N THR A 504 11.64 -21.11 -14.95
CA THR A 504 12.55 -20.33 -14.10
C THR A 504 11.74 -19.47 -13.15
N ALA A 505 12.06 -19.54 -11.86
CA ALA A 505 11.41 -18.73 -10.85
C ALA A 505 11.54 -17.23 -11.17
N ASN A 506 10.41 -16.51 -11.19
CA ASN A 506 10.33 -15.10 -11.54
C ASN A 506 9.53 -14.27 -10.52
N GLY A 507 8.82 -14.89 -9.57
CA GLY A 507 8.09 -14.14 -8.54
C GLY A 507 7.37 -15.03 -7.54
N LEU A 508 6.68 -14.41 -6.58
CA LEU A 508 5.75 -15.10 -5.67
C LEU A 508 4.30 -14.84 -6.05
N MET A 509 3.92 -13.59 -6.26
CA MET A 509 2.55 -13.24 -6.57
C MET A 509 2.48 -12.07 -7.51
N ASP A 510 1.49 -12.12 -8.40
CA ASP A 510 1.11 -11.03 -9.29
C ASP A 510 -0.41 -10.95 -9.36
N PHE A 511 -0.92 -9.72 -9.47
CA PHE A 511 -2.32 -9.41 -9.60
C PHE A 511 -2.46 -8.23 -10.56
N SER A 512 -3.38 -8.34 -11.51
CA SER A 512 -3.76 -7.22 -12.36
C SER A 512 -5.27 -7.03 -12.39
N LEU A 513 -5.70 -5.77 -12.52
CA LEU A 513 -7.09 -5.38 -12.63
C LEU A 513 -7.24 -4.19 -13.59
N ASP A 514 -8.15 -4.32 -14.55
CA ASP A 514 -8.61 -3.21 -15.39
C ASP A 514 -10.03 -2.82 -14.96
N THR A 515 -10.15 -1.71 -14.23
CA THR A 515 -11.44 -1.28 -13.68
C THR A 515 -12.46 -0.90 -14.76
N THR A 516 -11.99 -0.45 -15.93
CA THR A 516 -12.86 -0.09 -17.06
C THR A 516 -13.58 -1.33 -17.55
N ARG A 517 -12.85 -2.43 -17.70
CA ARG A 517 -13.40 -3.69 -18.22
C ARG A 517 -14.27 -4.41 -17.20
N VAL A 518 -13.94 -4.30 -15.92
CA VAL A 518 -14.82 -4.75 -14.84
C VAL A 518 -16.15 -3.99 -14.90
N LEU A 519 -16.11 -2.67 -15.05
CA LEU A 519 -17.32 -1.85 -15.11
C LEU A 519 -18.19 -2.21 -16.33
N GLU A 520 -17.59 -2.46 -17.51
CA GLU A 520 -18.32 -2.93 -18.71
C GLU A 520 -19.12 -4.23 -18.45
N VAL A 521 -18.53 -5.17 -17.71
CA VAL A 521 -19.20 -6.43 -17.31
C VAL A 521 -20.32 -6.15 -16.32
N MET A 522 -20.08 -5.29 -15.33
CA MET A 522 -21.10 -4.92 -14.33
C MET A 522 -22.28 -4.18 -14.96
N GLU A 523 -22.05 -3.27 -15.91
CA GLU A 523 -23.10 -2.58 -16.65
C GLU A 523 -23.95 -3.54 -17.48
N SER A 524 -23.30 -4.54 -18.09
CA SER A 524 -23.98 -5.60 -18.83
C SER A 524 -24.88 -6.43 -17.91
N ALA A 525 -24.40 -6.76 -16.71
CA ALA A 525 -25.19 -7.46 -15.70
C ALA A 525 -26.35 -6.61 -15.15
N ALA A 526 -26.13 -5.31 -14.90
CA ALA A 526 -27.16 -4.39 -14.41
C ALA A 526 -28.31 -4.19 -15.42
N LYS A 527 -27.99 -4.07 -16.71
CA LYS A 527 -29.00 -4.03 -17.80
C LYS A 527 -29.89 -5.27 -17.82
N ILE A 528 -29.38 -6.38 -17.30
CA ILE A 528 -30.00 -7.69 -17.31
C ILE A 528 -30.86 -7.94 -16.07
N THR A 529 -30.32 -7.66 -14.89
CA THR A 529 -31.05 -7.83 -13.63
C THR A 529 -32.08 -6.73 -13.42
N GLY A 530 -31.92 -5.59 -14.10
CA GLY A 530 -32.67 -4.37 -13.82
C GLY A 530 -32.27 -3.71 -12.49
N GLU A 531 -31.24 -4.24 -11.82
CA GLU A 531 -30.69 -3.67 -10.60
C GLU A 531 -29.59 -2.67 -11.00
N PRO A 532 -29.69 -1.39 -10.57
CA PRO A 532 -28.64 -0.43 -10.83
C PRO A 532 -27.36 -0.85 -10.11
N ILE A 533 -26.21 -0.60 -10.74
CA ILE A 533 -24.93 -0.73 -10.05
C ILE A 533 -24.90 0.31 -8.93
N PRO A 534 -24.56 -0.08 -7.69
CA PRO A 534 -24.38 0.87 -6.59
C PRO A 534 -23.42 2.00 -6.97
N GLU A 535 -23.80 3.24 -6.67
CA GLU A 535 -23.08 4.45 -7.08
C GLU A 535 -21.65 4.50 -6.51
N ASP A 536 -21.46 3.96 -5.31
CA ASP A 536 -20.15 3.78 -4.67
C ASP A 536 -19.23 2.85 -5.46
N ILE A 537 -19.75 1.78 -6.07
CA ILE A 537 -18.95 0.87 -6.92
C ILE A 537 -18.60 1.56 -8.23
N ILE A 538 -19.56 2.24 -8.86
CA ILE A 538 -19.31 3.02 -10.08
C ILE A 538 -18.19 4.04 -9.82
N MET A 539 -18.31 4.82 -8.76
CA MET A 539 -17.32 5.84 -8.38
C MET A 539 -15.94 5.23 -8.09
N SER A 540 -15.89 4.05 -7.48
CA SER A 540 -14.63 3.35 -7.18
C SER A 540 -13.92 2.80 -8.42
N LEU A 541 -14.68 2.43 -9.47
CA LEU A 541 -14.13 1.86 -10.70
C LEU A 541 -13.96 2.88 -11.84
N GLN A 542 -14.58 4.05 -11.73
CA GLN A 542 -14.60 5.11 -12.74
C GLN A 542 -13.24 5.77 -13.03
N SER A 543 -12.25 5.58 -12.16
CA SER A 543 -10.92 6.16 -12.30
C SER A 543 -10.10 5.61 -13.48
N GLN A 544 -10.67 4.73 -14.32
CA GLN A 544 -10.02 4.10 -15.48
C GLN A 544 -8.63 3.57 -15.13
N LEU A 545 -8.53 2.88 -13.99
CA LEU A 545 -7.28 2.40 -13.46
C LEU A 545 -6.97 1.02 -14.01
N VAL A 546 -5.86 0.92 -14.72
CA VAL A 546 -5.14 -0.35 -14.85
C VAL A 546 -4.19 -0.42 -13.67
N THR A 547 -4.38 -1.42 -12.81
CA THR A 547 -3.58 -1.62 -11.61
C THR A 547 -2.90 -2.97 -11.65
N ASP A 548 -1.59 -2.96 -11.50
CA ASP A 548 -0.77 -4.15 -11.29
C ASP A 548 -0.18 -4.11 -9.88
N PHE A 549 -0.21 -5.25 -9.20
CA PHE A 549 0.45 -5.46 -7.91
C PHE A 549 1.26 -6.74 -7.96
N SER A 550 2.51 -6.70 -7.52
CA SER A 550 3.30 -7.90 -7.35
C SER A 550 3.94 -7.96 -5.97
N PHE A 551 4.02 -9.16 -5.40
CA PHE A 551 4.79 -9.42 -4.20
C PHE A 551 5.91 -10.40 -4.52
N ASP A 552 7.12 -10.07 -4.07
CA ASP A 552 8.29 -10.90 -4.29
C ASP A 552 9.35 -10.72 -3.18
N VAL A 553 10.34 -11.61 -3.17
CA VAL A 553 11.48 -11.59 -2.24
C VAL A 553 12.75 -11.28 -3.02
N THR A 554 13.40 -10.18 -2.69
CA THR A 554 14.65 -9.75 -3.31
C THR A 554 15.84 -9.96 -2.38
N SER A 555 17.05 -9.67 -2.86
CA SER A 555 18.23 -9.63 -1.99
C SER A 555 18.20 -8.49 -0.98
N LYS A 556 17.31 -7.51 -1.15
CA LYS A 556 17.20 -6.31 -0.30
C LYS A 556 16.13 -6.46 0.78
N GLY A 557 15.16 -7.35 0.60
CA GLY A 557 13.99 -7.43 1.48
C GLY A 557 12.76 -8.06 0.83
N LEU A 558 11.62 -7.89 1.49
CA LEU A 558 10.29 -8.26 0.99
C LEU A 558 9.71 -7.08 0.23
N GLN A 559 9.41 -7.26 -1.06
CA GLN A 559 9.05 -6.18 -1.97
C GLN A 559 7.61 -6.34 -2.47
N PHE A 560 6.87 -5.24 -2.39
CA PHE A 560 5.54 -5.06 -2.96
C PHE A 560 5.66 -3.99 -4.03
N ASP A 561 5.57 -4.38 -5.29
CA ASP A 561 5.58 -3.43 -6.40
C ASP A 561 4.16 -3.15 -6.87
N PHE A 562 3.97 -1.95 -7.40
CA PHE A 562 2.71 -1.52 -7.96
C PHE A 562 2.92 -0.70 -9.23
N SER A 563 1.94 -0.76 -10.12
CA SER A 563 1.83 0.10 -11.29
C SER A 563 0.38 0.54 -11.44
N TYR A 564 0.18 1.85 -11.62
CA TYR A 564 -1.10 2.46 -11.90
C TYR A 564 -0.99 3.31 -13.15
N GLN A 565 -2.02 3.27 -13.98
CA GLN A 565 -2.18 4.19 -15.11
C GLN A 565 -3.58 4.79 -15.04
N GLY A 566 -3.66 6.12 -15.16
CA GLY A 566 -4.91 6.88 -15.08
C GLY A 566 -4.92 8.06 -16.06
N SER A 567 -6.11 8.48 -16.49
CA SER A 567 -6.29 9.66 -17.33
C SER A 567 -6.15 10.95 -16.51
N ILE A 568 -5.40 11.95 -17.00
CA ILE A 568 -5.37 13.29 -16.34
C ILE A 568 -6.60 14.15 -16.68
N LYS A 569 -7.41 13.70 -17.64
CA LYS A 569 -8.66 14.37 -18.01
C LYS A 569 -9.76 13.99 -17.02
N PRO A 570 -10.66 14.92 -16.65
CA PRO A 570 -11.81 14.60 -15.83
C PRO A 570 -12.62 13.45 -16.44
N PRO A 571 -13.20 12.56 -15.62
CA PRO A 571 -14.11 11.54 -16.13
C PRO A 571 -15.24 12.23 -16.90
N GLU A 572 -15.48 11.81 -18.15
CA GLU A 572 -16.68 12.23 -18.88
C GLU A 572 -17.87 11.76 -18.06
N LYS A 573 -18.76 12.69 -17.66
CA LYS A 573 -20.01 12.31 -17.01
C LYS A 573 -20.72 11.32 -17.93
N ILE A 574 -20.80 10.06 -17.51
CA ILE A 574 -21.70 9.10 -18.15
C ILE A 574 -23.08 9.74 -18.03
N ALA A 575 -23.65 10.14 -19.15
CA ALA A 575 -24.99 10.68 -19.20
C ALA A 575 -25.92 9.59 -18.65
N GLN A 576 -26.42 9.79 -17.43
CA GLN A 576 -27.49 8.97 -16.87
C GLN A 576 -28.65 9.01 -17.89
N GLN A 577 -28.91 7.88 -18.54
CA GLN A 577 -30.11 7.66 -19.36
C GLN A 577 -31.08 6.77 -18.58
#